data_AF-A0A525W5L5-F1
#
_entry.id   AF-A0A525W5L5-F1
#
_cell.length_a   1.000
_cell.length_b   1.000
_cell.length_c   1.000
_cell.angle_alpha   90.00
_cell.angle_beta   90.00
_cell.angle_gamma   90.00
#
_symmetry.space_group_name_H-M   'P 1'
#
loop_
_entity.id
_entity.type
_entity.pdbx_description
1 polymer ?
#
loop_
_entity_poly.entity_id
_entity_poly.type
_entity_poly.pdbx_seq_one_letter_code
_entity_poly.pdbx_strand_id
1 'polypeptide(L)'
;MLEMIIVMFLLVAMLGIVIPRVNLGEDLASTGRKLIGGLRTLQGIAMSTQKPVKLYLDLDQNQYWAMAIDGKEEKPLPDAAWAMPRTLPDNIRLADASSGSVKRTAGRVDLMLYPNGRIDEAVLHLTDAGNNVLAIVVESATGAIRTSDERIEPQRLASIPDRVKPLLIPTATVAAGNQTGLPKP
;
A
#
# COMPACT_ATOMS: atom_id res chain seq x y z
N MET A 1 55.40 -5.55 32.07
CA MET A 1 55.34 -5.54 30.60
C MET A 1 54.21 -6.42 30.06
N LEU A 2 54.11 -7.69 30.44
CA LEU A 2 53.03 -8.60 29.99
C LEU A 2 51.63 -8.06 30.28
N GLU A 3 51.42 -7.50 31.48
CA GLU A 3 50.14 -6.93 31.89
C GLU A 3 49.68 -5.78 30.98
N MET A 4 50.58 -4.87 30.62
CA MET A 4 50.28 -3.78 29.67
C MET A 4 50.02 -4.29 28.24
N ILE A 5 50.69 -5.36 27.82
CA ILE A 5 50.42 -6.02 26.52
C ILE A 5 49.01 -6.61 26.50
N ILE A 6 48.59 -7.28 27.58
CA ILE A 6 47.24 -7.85 27.71
C ILE A 6 46.19 -6.74 27.71
N VAL A 7 46.42 -5.64 28.43
CA VAL A 7 45.49 -4.50 28.46
C VAL A 7 45.35 -3.85 27.09
N MET A 8 46.45 -3.63 26.37
CA MET A 8 46.40 -3.12 24.99
C MET A 8 45.68 -4.08 24.04
N PHE A 9 45.93 -5.39 24.16
CA PHE A 9 45.26 -6.39 23.34
C PHE A 9 43.75 -6.40 23.58
N LEU A 10 43.32 -6.33 24.85
CA LEU A 10 41.90 -6.28 25.21
C LEU A 10 41.23 -4.98 24.74
N LEU A 11 41.92 -3.84 24.80
CA LEU A 11 41.39 -2.57 24.28
C LEU A 11 41.17 -2.62 22.77
N VAL A 12 42.12 -3.17 22.01
CA VAL A 12 41.97 -3.32 20.56
C VAL A 12 40.87 -4.34 20.22
N ALA A 13 40.78 -5.44 20.96
CA ALA A 13 39.72 -6.44 20.78
C ALA A 13 38.33 -5.86 21.07
N MET A 14 38.17 -5.07 22.14
CA MET A 14 36.89 -4.42 22.45
C MET A 14 36.51 -3.36 21.41
N LEU A 15 37.47 -2.56 20.93
CA LEU A 15 37.24 -1.58 19.87
C LEU A 15 36.85 -2.25 18.54
N GLY A 16 37.41 -3.43 18.24
CA GLY A 16 37.07 -4.21 17.03
C GLY A 16 35.65 -4.80 17.04
N ILE A 17 35.03 -4.96 18.21
CA ILE A 17 33.67 -5.52 18.33
C ILE A 17 32.60 -4.43 18.11
N VAL A 18 32.93 -3.16 18.33
CA VAL A 18 32.00 -2.04 18.12
C VAL A 18 32.08 -1.57 16.67
N ILE A 19 31.55 -2.38 15.76
CA ILE A 19 31.25 -1.91 14.40
C ILE A 19 29.83 -1.35 14.44
N PRO A 20 29.62 -0.02 14.36
CA PRO A 20 28.28 0.52 14.21
C PRO A 20 27.71 0.00 12.89
N ARG A 21 26.54 -0.64 12.92
CA ARG A 21 25.80 -1.03 11.72
C ARG A 21 25.17 0.21 11.10
N VAL A 22 25.99 1.03 10.44
CA VAL A 22 25.51 2.17 9.67
C VAL A 22 25.02 1.65 8.32
N ASN A 23 23.71 1.65 8.11
CA ASN A 23 23.12 1.39 6.81
C ASN A 23 23.31 2.64 5.94
N LEU A 24 24.21 2.58 4.96
CA LEU A 24 24.49 3.67 4.01
C LEU A 24 23.46 3.77 2.86
N GLY A 25 22.44 2.91 2.87
CA GLY A 25 21.32 2.93 1.92
C GLY A 25 20.21 3.89 2.30
N GLU A 26 19.15 3.94 1.49
CA GLU A 26 17.94 4.67 1.88
C GLU A 26 17.32 4.04 3.14
N ASP A 27 17.00 4.88 4.11
CA ASP A 27 16.37 4.44 5.35
C ASP A 27 14.88 4.15 5.14
N LEU A 28 14.33 3.28 6.00
CA LEU A 28 12.94 2.85 5.97
C LEU A 28 11.97 4.05 6.02
N ALA A 29 12.28 5.05 6.86
CA ALA A 29 11.49 6.26 7.00
C ALA A 29 11.50 7.14 5.74
N SER A 30 12.62 7.25 5.03
CA SER A 30 12.69 8.05 3.80
C SER A 30 11.92 7.38 2.67
N THR A 31 12.04 6.06 2.54
CA THR A 31 11.30 5.25 1.57
C THR A 31 9.80 5.29 1.83
N GLY A 32 9.39 5.16 3.10
CA GLY A 32 7.99 5.33 3.49
C GLY A 32 7.45 6.71 3.11
N ARG A 33 8.18 7.80 3.38
CA ARG A 33 7.78 9.16 2.97
C ARG A 33 7.66 9.30 1.45
N LYS A 34 8.57 8.68 0.67
CA LYS A 34 8.48 8.68 -0.80
C LYS A 34 7.24 7.93 -1.29
N LEU A 35 6.91 6.79 -0.70
CA LEU A 35 5.70 6.03 -1.03
C LEU A 35 4.43 6.83 -0.69
N ILE A 36 4.38 7.47 0.47
CA ILE A 36 3.29 8.36 0.88
C ILE A 36 3.16 9.55 -0.07
N GLY A 37 4.28 10.17 -0.45
CA GLY A 37 4.33 11.22 -1.46
C GLY A 37 3.77 10.74 -2.79
N GLY A 38 4.17 9.55 -3.22
CA GLY A 38 3.63 8.90 -4.42
C GLY A 38 2.13 8.68 -4.36
N LEU A 39 1.59 8.16 -3.26
CA LEU A 39 0.15 8.01 -3.03
C LEU A 39 -0.58 9.35 -3.14
N ARG A 40 -0.07 10.42 -2.53
CA ARG A 40 -0.65 11.76 -2.64
C ARG A 40 -0.58 12.33 -4.06
N THR A 41 0.50 12.07 -4.78
CA THR A 41 0.62 12.45 -6.20
C THR A 41 -0.43 11.72 -7.04
N LEU A 42 -0.56 10.40 -6.89
CA LEU A 42 -1.57 9.61 -7.61
C LEU A 42 -2.99 10.05 -7.24
N GLN A 43 -3.24 10.40 -5.97
CA GLN A 43 -4.52 10.94 -5.51
C GLN A 43 -4.82 12.26 -6.22
N GLY A 44 -3.84 13.17 -6.29
CA GLY A 44 -3.96 14.43 -7.02
C GLY A 44 -4.18 14.23 -8.52
N ILE A 45 -3.57 13.21 -9.13
CA ILE A 45 -3.79 12.86 -10.55
C ILE A 45 -5.22 12.34 -10.76
N ALA A 46 -5.72 11.47 -9.88
CA ALA A 46 -7.09 10.97 -9.97
C ALA A 46 -8.11 12.11 -9.86
N MET A 47 -7.89 13.03 -8.92
CA MET A 47 -8.70 14.23 -8.74
C MET A 47 -8.63 15.17 -9.95
N SER A 48 -7.44 15.45 -10.49
CA SER A 48 -7.29 16.43 -11.57
C SER A 48 -7.80 15.92 -12.92
N THR A 49 -7.59 14.63 -13.20
CA THR A 49 -8.04 13.99 -14.45
C THR A 49 -9.49 13.53 -14.40
N GLN A 50 -10.10 13.53 -13.22
CA GLN A 50 -11.43 12.97 -12.96
C GLN A 50 -11.57 11.50 -13.38
N LYS A 51 -10.46 10.75 -13.35
CA LYS A 51 -10.42 9.31 -13.66
C LYS A 51 -9.83 8.54 -12.47
N PRO A 52 -10.36 7.37 -12.10
CA PRO A 52 -9.73 6.55 -11.07
C PRO A 52 -8.32 6.15 -11.49
N VAL A 53 -7.42 6.06 -10.52
CA VAL A 53 -6.06 5.58 -10.71
C VAL A 53 -5.89 4.33 -9.87
N LYS A 54 -5.42 3.25 -10.47
CA LYS A 54 -5.10 2.00 -9.78
C LYS A 54 -3.59 1.91 -9.56
N LEU A 55 -3.19 1.78 -8.31
CA LEU A 55 -1.82 1.49 -7.90
C LEU A 55 -1.68 -0.02 -7.72
N TYR A 56 -0.74 -0.62 -8.43
CA TYR A 56 -0.33 -2.00 -8.25
C TYR A 56 0.92 -2.08 -7.38
N LEU A 57 0.90 -3.03 -6.46
CA LEU A 57 1.98 -3.38 -5.57
C LEU A 57 2.32 -4.86 -5.80
N ASP A 58 3.54 -5.13 -6.25
CA ASP A 58 4.06 -6.48 -6.45
C ASP A 58 5.00 -6.80 -5.28
N LEU A 59 4.51 -7.65 -4.37
CA LEU A 59 5.23 -8.05 -3.15
C LEU A 59 6.39 -9.00 -3.45
N ASP A 60 6.34 -9.70 -4.59
CA ASP A 60 7.35 -10.68 -4.97
C ASP A 60 8.53 -9.99 -5.65
N GLN A 61 8.25 -9.03 -6.52
CA GLN A 61 9.28 -8.25 -7.23
C GLN A 61 9.69 -6.97 -6.52
N ASN A 62 9.01 -6.62 -5.41
CA ASN A 62 9.28 -5.41 -4.64
C ASN A 62 9.13 -4.12 -5.48
N GLN A 63 8.13 -4.14 -6.37
CA GLN A 63 7.86 -3.12 -7.37
C GLN A 63 6.45 -2.56 -7.24
N TYR A 64 6.26 -1.35 -7.76
CA TYR A 64 4.95 -0.72 -7.81
C TYR A 64 4.81 0.19 -9.04
N TRP A 65 3.61 0.26 -9.60
CA TRP A 65 3.27 1.13 -10.73
C TRP A 65 1.81 1.53 -10.69
N ALA A 66 1.45 2.58 -11.42
CA ALA A 66 0.09 3.07 -11.46
C ALA A 66 -0.46 3.04 -12.90
N MET A 67 -1.76 2.83 -13.01
CA MET A 67 -2.52 2.89 -14.25
C MET A 67 -3.77 3.75 -14.05
N ALA A 68 -4.12 4.58 -15.03
CA ALA A 68 -5.39 5.28 -15.06
C ALA A 68 -6.47 4.34 -15.59
N ILE A 69 -7.65 4.38 -14.98
CA ILE A 69 -8.82 3.59 -15.39
C ILE A 69 -9.68 4.44 -16.31
N ASP A 70 -9.81 4.02 -17.56
CA ASP A 70 -10.61 4.68 -18.59
C ASP A 70 -11.74 3.75 -19.03
N GLY A 71 -12.87 3.84 -18.33
CA GLY A 71 -13.98 2.90 -18.50
C GLY A 71 -13.60 1.50 -18.02
N LYS A 72 -13.43 0.56 -18.96
CA LYS A 72 -13.01 -0.83 -18.68
C LYS A 72 -11.53 -1.08 -19.00
N GLU A 73 -10.82 -0.09 -19.53
CA GLU A 73 -9.43 -0.20 -19.93
C GLU A 73 -8.50 0.40 -18.88
N GLU A 74 -7.30 -0.15 -18.78
CA GLU A 74 -6.21 0.42 -17.99
C GLU A 74 -5.20 1.04 -18.95
N LYS A 75 -4.86 2.30 -18.69
CA LYS A 75 -3.90 3.06 -19.51
C LYS A 75 -2.76 3.57 -18.63
N PRO A 76 -1.52 3.59 -19.14
CA PRO A 76 -0.41 4.23 -18.44
C PRO A 76 -0.74 5.67 -18.07
N LEU A 77 -0.22 6.13 -16.92
CA LEU A 77 -0.34 7.55 -16.57
C LEU A 77 0.45 8.40 -17.57
N PRO A 78 -0.05 9.59 -17.94
CA PRO A 78 0.69 10.52 -18.80
C PRO A 78 1.98 11.05 -18.15
N ASP A 79 2.05 11.03 -16.81
CA ASP A 79 3.21 11.46 -16.05
C ASP A 79 4.39 10.51 -16.27
N ALA A 80 5.48 11.03 -16.84
CA ALA A 80 6.70 10.28 -17.11
C ALA A 80 7.25 9.58 -15.85
N ALA A 81 7.00 10.16 -14.67
CA ALA A 81 7.41 9.57 -13.40
C ALA A 81 6.70 8.23 -13.11
N TRP A 82 5.56 7.97 -13.75
CA TRP A 82 4.75 6.75 -13.58
C TRP A 82 4.66 5.90 -14.85
N ALA A 83 5.42 6.25 -15.89
CA ALA A 83 5.44 5.52 -17.15
C ALA A 83 6.08 4.12 -17.02
N MET A 84 6.93 3.92 -16.01
CA MET A 84 7.61 2.65 -15.74
C MET A 84 7.38 2.19 -14.29
N PRO A 85 7.40 0.86 -14.04
CA PRO A 85 7.43 0.32 -12.69
C PRO A 85 8.60 0.87 -11.89
N ARG A 86 8.33 1.20 -10.63
CA ARG A 86 9.32 1.67 -9.67
C ARG A 86 9.67 0.54 -8.72
N THR A 87 10.96 0.39 -8.42
CA THR A 87 11.46 -0.59 -7.46
C THR A 87 11.77 0.11 -6.14
N LEU A 88 11.47 -0.56 -5.03
CA LEU A 88 11.95 -0.10 -3.71
C LEU A 88 13.47 -0.33 -3.59
N PRO A 89 14.17 0.42 -2.73
CA PRO A 89 15.59 0.17 -2.46
C PRO A 89 15.85 -1.27 -2.02
N ASP A 90 16.98 -1.85 -2.42
CA ASP A 90 17.29 -3.27 -2.21
C ASP A 90 17.29 -3.71 -0.72
N ASN A 91 17.53 -2.77 0.21
CA ASN A 91 17.54 -3.01 1.65
C ASN A 91 16.15 -2.93 2.30
N ILE A 92 15.10 -2.63 1.54
CA ILE A 92 13.72 -2.43 2.02
C ILE A 92 12.77 -3.32 1.22
N ARG A 93 11.89 -4.03 1.92
CA ARG A 93 10.91 -4.95 1.34
C ARG A 93 9.48 -4.57 1.69
N LEU A 94 8.55 -4.75 0.75
CA LEU A 94 7.12 -4.86 1.05
C LEU A 94 6.88 -6.20 1.76
N ALA A 95 6.70 -6.17 3.08
CA ALA A 95 6.53 -7.40 3.86
C ALA A 95 5.14 -8.00 3.69
N ASP A 96 4.14 -7.13 3.73
CA ASP A 96 2.75 -7.45 3.45
C ASP A 96 1.99 -6.17 3.09
N ALA A 97 0.85 -6.34 2.43
CA ALA A 97 -0.04 -5.28 2.02
C ALA A 97 -1.49 -5.74 2.13
N SER A 98 -2.38 -4.85 2.55
CA SER A 98 -3.82 -5.07 2.51
C SER A 98 -4.52 -4.05 1.63
N SER A 99 -5.57 -4.52 0.96
CA SER A 99 -6.59 -3.70 0.33
C SER A 99 -7.93 -4.08 0.98
N GLY A 100 -8.51 -3.14 1.71
CA GLY A 100 -9.56 -3.39 2.69
C GLY A 100 -9.11 -4.39 3.76
N SER A 101 -9.93 -5.43 3.96
CA SER A 101 -9.70 -6.46 5.00
C SER A 101 -8.83 -7.63 4.54
N VAL A 102 -8.44 -7.68 3.27
CA VAL A 102 -7.66 -8.80 2.71
C VAL A 102 -6.18 -8.47 2.77
N LYS A 103 -5.46 -9.11 3.70
CA LYS A 103 -4.00 -9.04 3.79
C LYS A 103 -3.34 -10.06 2.87
N ARG A 104 -2.28 -9.65 2.17
CA ARG A 104 -1.44 -10.50 1.33
C ARG A 104 0.03 -10.30 1.69
N THR A 105 0.79 -11.39 1.73
CA THR A 105 2.24 -11.40 2.00
C THR A 105 3.08 -11.72 0.75
N ALA A 106 2.42 -12.02 -0.36
CA ALA A 106 3.01 -12.43 -1.63
C ALA A 106 2.05 -12.11 -2.78
N GLY A 107 2.57 -12.08 -4.01
CA GLY A 107 1.83 -11.76 -5.22
C GLY A 107 1.55 -10.26 -5.37
N ARG A 108 0.39 -9.95 -5.97
CA ARG A 108 0.00 -8.58 -6.31
C ARG A 108 -1.18 -8.11 -5.48
N VAL A 109 -1.13 -6.86 -5.04
CA VAL A 109 -2.22 -6.11 -4.41
C VAL A 109 -2.48 -4.85 -5.21
N ASP A 110 -3.73 -4.49 -5.40
CA ASP A 110 -4.13 -3.23 -6.02
C ASP A 110 -4.88 -2.32 -5.05
N LEU A 111 -4.63 -1.01 -5.19
CA LEU A 111 -5.28 0.06 -4.45
C LEU A 111 -5.88 1.04 -5.45
N MET A 112 -7.17 1.33 -5.31
CA MET A 112 -7.85 2.34 -6.11
C MET A 112 -7.78 3.71 -5.45
N LEU A 113 -7.42 4.72 -6.25
CA LEU A 113 -7.50 6.13 -5.91
C LEU A 113 -8.62 6.75 -6.75
N TYR A 114 -9.59 7.38 -6.08
CA TYR A 114 -10.82 7.85 -6.71
C TYR A 114 -10.77 9.35 -7.03
N PRO A 115 -11.49 9.81 -8.06
CA PRO A 115 -11.60 11.24 -8.42
C PRO A 115 -12.08 12.16 -7.30
N ASN A 116 -12.83 11.62 -6.34
CA ASN A 116 -13.32 12.37 -5.18
C ASN A 116 -12.31 12.46 -4.04
N GLY A 117 -11.09 11.98 -4.25
CA GLY A 117 -10.00 12.04 -3.28
C GLY A 117 -9.93 10.91 -2.29
N ARG A 118 -10.83 9.94 -2.36
CA ARG A 118 -10.70 8.74 -1.54
C ARG A 118 -9.62 7.83 -2.08
N ILE A 119 -9.07 7.01 -1.21
CA ILE A 119 -8.19 5.90 -1.54
C ILE A 119 -8.83 4.65 -0.92
N ASP A 120 -8.64 3.48 -1.53
CA ASP A 120 -8.99 2.22 -0.87
C ASP A 120 -8.31 2.16 0.51
N GLU A 121 -9.03 1.61 1.50
CA GLU A 121 -8.43 1.36 2.80
C GLU A 121 -7.25 0.40 2.62
N ALA A 122 -6.10 0.74 3.18
CA ALA A 122 -4.90 -0.05 2.99
C ALA A 122 -4.01 -0.04 4.22
N VAL A 123 -3.34 -1.16 4.48
CA VAL A 123 -2.22 -1.22 5.41
C VAL A 123 -1.04 -1.85 4.69
N LEU A 124 0.07 -1.12 4.63
CA LEU A 124 1.31 -1.56 3.99
C LEU A 124 2.37 -1.68 5.07
N HIS A 125 3.07 -2.80 5.11
CA HIS A 125 4.23 -2.96 5.99
C HIS A 125 5.51 -2.98 5.15
N LEU A 126 6.38 -2.01 5.40
CA LEU A 126 7.74 -2.01 4.90
C LEU A 126 8.67 -2.57 5.97
N THR A 127 9.65 -3.38 5.58
CA THR A 127 10.68 -3.86 6.49
C THR A 127 12.06 -3.65 5.91
N ASP A 128 13.04 -3.30 6.74
CA ASP A 128 14.44 -3.24 6.34
C ASP A 128 15.20 -4.55 6.65
N ALA A 129 16.48 -4.60 6.28
CA ALA A 129 17.38 -5.73 6.58
C ALA A 129 17.60 -5.98 8.09
N GLY A 130 17.30 -5.01 8.94
CA GLY A 130 17.35 -5.12 10.40
C GLY A 130 16.07 -5.65 11.02
N ASN A 131 15.06 -6.02 10.22
CA ASN A 131 13.69 -6.34 10.65
C ASN A 131 12.97 -5.18 11.36
N ASN A 132 13.42 -3.94 11.18
CA ASN A 132 12.61 -2.79 11.57
C ASN A 132 11.38 -2.73 10.68
N VAL A 133 10.25 -2.31 11.23
CA VAL A 133 8.98 -2.25 10.51
C VAL A 133 8.46 -0.82 10.45
N LEU A 134 7.86 -0.47 9.31
CA LEU A 134 7.10 0.76 9.13
C LEU A 134 5.75 0.39 8.53
N ALA A 135 4.69 0.56 9.32
CA ALA A 135 3.32 0.46 8.86
C ALA A 135 2.88 1.79 8.25
N ILE A 136 2.27 1.74 7.08
CA ILE A 136 1.59 2.87 6.42
C ILE A 136 0.12 2.49 6.32
N VAL A 137 -0.74 3.28 6.96
CA VAL A 137 -2.18 3.05 7.04
C VAL A 137 -2.90 4.14 6.26
N VAL A 138 -3.76 3.74 5.33
CA VAL A 138 -4.59 4.62 4.52
C VAL A 138 -6.05 4.46 4.97
N GLU A 139 -6.64 5.55 5.44
CA GLU A 139 -8.04 5.62 5.84
C GLU A 139 -8.92 5.95 4.63
N SER A 140 -9.88 5.07 4.29
CA SER A 140 -10.68 5.28 3.07
C SER A 140 -11.59 6.52 3.10
N ALA A 141 -12.16 6.83 4.28
CA ALA A 141 -13.14 7.91 4.41
C ALA A 141 -12.54 9.31 4.18
N THR A 142 -11.31 9.52 4.64
CA THR A 142 -10.64 10.83 4.62
C THR A 142 -9.49 10.87 3.62
N GLY A 143 -9.02 9.72 3.12
CA GLY A 143 -7.76 9.62 2.39
C GLY A 143 -6.54 9.95 3.27
N ALA A 144 -6.71 10.01 4.60
CA ALA A 144 -5.62 10.26 5.52
C ALA A 144 -4.62 9.10 5.49
N ILE A 145 -3.34 9.44 5.54
CA ILE A 145 -2.25 8.46 5.55
C ILE A 145 -1.48 8.64 6.85
N ARG A 146 -1.39 7.58 7.65
CA ARG A 146 -0.67 7.54 8.92
C ARG A 146 0.49 6.56 8.85
N THR A 147 1.48 6.76 9.72
CA THR A 147 2.62 5.86 9.87
C THR A 147 2.75 5.37 11.30
N SER A 148 3.27 4.16 11.47
CA SER A 148 3.63 3.59 12.77
C SER A 148 4.89 2.73 12.65
N ASP A 149 5.71 2.73 13.69
CA ASP A 149 6.90 1.87 13.79
C ASP A 149 6.54 0.47 14.35
N GLU A 150 5.25 0.24 14.57
CA GLU A 150 4.67 -1.05 14.97
C GLU A 150 3.80 -1.61 13.84
N ARG A 151 3.67 -2.95 13.79
CA ARG A 151 2.72 -3.59 12.88
C ARG A 151 1.29 -3.23 13.27
N ILE A 152 0.50 -2.84 12.27
CA ILE A 152 -0.91 -2.55 12.43
C ILE A 152 -1.69 -3.58 11.62
N GLU A 153 -2.61 -4.30 12.25
CA GLU A 153 -3.46 -5.20 11.50
C GLU A 153 -4.58 -4.43 10.78
N PRO A 154 -4.95 -4.81 9.54
CA PRO A 154 -6.06 -4.19 8.82
C PRO A 154 -7.34 -4.27 9.64
N GLN A 155 -8.17 -3.23 9.60
CA GLN A 155 -9.46 -3.28 10.26
C GLN A 155 -10.28 -4.40 9.62
N ARG A 156 -10.64 -5.42 10.41
CA ARG A 156 -11.60 -6.42 9.96
C ARG A 156 -12.94 -5.72 9.85
N LEU A 157 -13.39 -5.45 8.62
CA LEU A 157 -14.78 -5.08 8.36
C LEU A 157 -15.64 -6.11 9.07
N ALA A 158 -16.45 -5.66 10.03
CA ALA A 158 -17.37 -6.53 10.74
C ALA A 158 -18.17 -7.33 9.70
N SER A 159 -18.17 -8.65 9.83
CA SER A 159 -18.90 -9.53 8.91
C SER A 159 -20.31 -9.00 8.75
N ILE A 160 -20.72 -8.75 7.50
CA ILE A 160 -22.07 -8.26 7.19
C ILE A 160 -23.07 -9.15 7.93
N PRO A 161 -23.83 -8.61 8.90
CA PRO A 161 -24.74 -9.42 9.71
C PRO A 161 -25.67 -10.22 8.81
N ASP A 162 -25.90 -11.50 9.10
CA ASP A 162 -26.74 -12.36 8.23
C ASP A 162 -28.14 -11.78 7.98
N ARG A 163 -28.63 -10.96 8.93
CA ARG A 163 -29.89 -10.22 8.81
C ARG A 163 -29.94 -9.17 7.68
N VAL A 164 -28.79 -8.63 7.23
CA VAL A 164 -28.77 -7.58 6.19
C VAL A 164 -28.38 -8.11 4.81
N LYS A 165 -27.84 -9.34 4.71
CA LYS A 165 -27.54 -10.01 3.43
C LYS A 165 -28.76 -10.10 2.50
N PRO A 166 -30.01 -10.34 2.96
CA PRO A 166 -31.19 -10.38 2.09
C PRO A 166 -31.59 -9.01 1.51
N LEU A 167 -31.10 -7.90 2.09
CA LEU A 167 -31.40 -6.54 1.64
C LEU A 167 -30.47 -6.06 0.53
N LEU A 168 -29.39 -6.80 0.27
CA LEU A 168 -28.49 -6.57 -0.87
C LEU A 168 -29.16 -7.11 -2.13
N ILE A 169 -30.16 -6.38 -2.63
CA ILE A 169 -30.80 -6.70 -3.91
C ILE A 169 -29.81 -6.29 -5.01
N PRO A 170 -29.34 -7.22 -5.87
CA PRO A 170 -28.60 -6.84 -7.06
C PRO A 170 -29.49 -5.98 -7.95
N THR A 171 -29.08 -4.77 -8.29
CA THR A 171 -29.83 -3.81 -9.12
C THR A 171 -30.08 -4.28 -10.57
N ALA A 172 -29.85 -5.56 -10.89
CA ALA A 172 -30.02 -6.11 -12.23
C ALA A 172 -31.49 -6.44 -12.60
N THR A 173 -32.46 -6.43 -11.68
CA THR A 173 -33.79 -7.00 -11.95
C THR A 173 -34.94 -5.98 -12.09
N VAL A 174 -34.71 -4.66 -11.97
CA VAL A 174 -35.82 -3.68 -11.98
C VAL A 174 -36.28 -3.27 -13.40
N ALA A 175 -35.64 -3.75 -14.46
CA ALA A 175 -35.96 -3.36 -15.84
C ALA A 175 -36.95 -4.29 -16.59
N ALA A 176 -37.54 -5.30 -15.96
CA ALA A 176 -38.38 -6.30 -16.63
C ALA A 176 -39.78 -6.44 -16.02
N GLY A 177 -40.53 -5.33 -15.93
CA GLY A 177 -41.87 -5.38 -15.34
C GLY A 177 -42.73 -4.17 -15.60
N ASN A 178 -42.81 -3.69 -16.84
CA ASN A 178 -43.89 -2.77 -17.19
C ASN A 178 -44.26 -2.83 -18.67
N GLN A 179 -44.96 -3.90 -19.10
CA GLN A 179 -45.71 -3.90 -20.36
C GLN A 179 -47.06 -4.61 -20.22
N THR A 180 -48.10 -3.79 -20.33
CA THR A 180 -49.38 -4.01 -21.02
C THR A 180 -50.42 -4.98 -20.46
N GLY A 181 -51.48 -4.40 -19.89
CA GLY A 181 -52.83 -4.96 -19.88
C GLY A 181 -53.87 -3.87 -20.15
N LEU A 182 -54.24 -3.67 -21.42
CA LEU A 182 -55.40 -2.89 -21.84
C LEU A 182 -56.47 -3.88 -22.33
N PRO A 183 -57.74 -3.80 -21.90
CA PRO A 183 -58.77 -4.77 -22.28
C PRO A 183 -59.31 -4.47 -23.69
N LYS A 184 -59.73 -5.50 -24.40
CA LYS A 184 -60.46 -5.40 -25.68
C LYS A 184 -61.93 -5.82 -25.51
N PRO A 185 -62.83 -5.28 -26.36
CA PRO A 185 -64.28 -5.22 -26.16
C PRO A 185 -65.01 -6.55 -26.36
#